data_AF-A0A803R8K2-F1
#
_entry.id   AF-A0A803R8K2-F1
#
_cell.length_a   1.000
_cell.length_b   1.000
_cell.length_c   1.000
_cell.angle_alpha   90.00
_cell.angle_beta   90.00
_cell.angle_gamma   90.00
#
_symmetry.space_group_name_H-M   'P 1'
#
loop_
_entity.id
_entity.type
_entity.pdbx_description
1 polymer ?
#
loop_
_entity_poly.entity_id
_entity_poly.type
_entity_poly.pdbx_seq_one_letter_code
_entity_poly.pdbx_strand_id
1 'polypeptide(L)'
;MALSESDLPAIYSFLTNSLSGDENVRKPAEEALAQCESRPGFCSCLMEIIGAKHLANQVDVRLMASLYFKNSINRYWRKRRDSS
;
A
#
# COMPACT_ATOMS: atom_id res chain seq x y z
N MET A 1 -2.79 3.47 16.04
CA MET A 1 -1.89 4.54 15.58
C MET A 1 -2.11 4.72 14.09
N ALA A 2 -2.25 5.97 13.61
CA ALA A 2 -2.34 6.25 12.19
C ALA A 2 -0.96 6.12 11.55
N LEU A 3 -0.89 5.58 10.34
CA LEU A 3 0.33 5.60 9.53
C LEU A 3 0.61 7.05 9.13
N SER A 4 1.88 7.42 9.21
CA SER A 4 2.37 8.78 8.98
C SER A 4 3.51 8.78 7.96
N GLU A 5 3.95 9.96 7.52
CA GLU A 5 5.01 10.11 6.51
C GLU A 5 6.32 9.39 6.90
N SER A 6 6.59 9.20 8.20
CA SER A 6 7.75 8.44 8.67
C SER A 6 7.68 6.94 8.31
N ASP A 7 6.50 6.42 8.03
CA ASP A 7 6.27 5.01 7.66
C ASP A 7 6.41 4.76 6.15
N LEU A 8 6.54 5.82 5.33
CA LEU A 8 6.70 5.70 3.87
C LEU A 8 7.87 4.80 3.46
N PRO A 9 9.08 4.92 4.04
CA PRO A 9 10.20 4.07 3.64
C PRO A 9 9.94 2.60 3.98
N ALA A 10 9.22 2.33 5.08
CA ALA A 10 8.85 0.99 5.49
C ALA A 10 7.81 0.38 4.53
N ILE A 11 6.74 1.12 4.21
CA ILE A 11 5.71 0.68 3.25
C ILE A 11 6.33 0.44 1.87
N TYR A 12 7.22 1.33 1.44
CA TYR A 12 7.95 1.17 0.21
C TYR A 12 8.81 -0.11 0.22
N SER A 13 9.56 -0.36 1.30
CA SER A 13 10.34 -1.60 1.44
C SER A 13 9.45 -2.84 1.41
N PHE A 14 8.27 -2.82 2.05
CA PHE A 14 7.34 -3.95 1.98
C PHE A 14 6.82 -4.17 0.56
N LEU A 15 6.50 -3.11 -0.19
CA LEU A 15 6.08 -3.23 -1.58
C LEU A 15 7.19 -3.82 -2.45
N THR A 16 8.43 -3.35 -2.31
CA THR A 16 9.59 -3.90 -3.03
C THR A 16 9.83 -5.37 -2.67
N ASN A 17 9.74 -5.71 -1.38
CA ASN A 17 9.92 -7.09 -0.90
C ASN A 17 8.79 -8.01 -1.36
N SER A 18 7.57 -7.50 -1.52
CA SER A 18 6.44 -8.27 -2.06
C SER A 18 6.63 -8.66 -3.54
N LEU A 19 7.48 -7.93 -4.27
CA LEU A 19 7.85 -8.22 -5.65
C LEU A 19 9.06 -9.17 -5.76
N SER A 20 9.67 -9.54 -4.64
CA SER A 20 10.81 -10.47 -4.64
C SER A 20 10.34 -11.88 -5.02
N GLY A 21 11.17 -12.59 -5.79
CA GLY A 21 10.96 -14.00 -6.14
C GLY A 21 11.12 -14.95 -4.95
N ASP A 22 11.76 -14.50 -3.87
CA ASP A 22 11.96 -15.30 -2.66
C ASP A 22 10.71 -15.31 -1.78
N GLU A 23 10.09 -16.49 -1.64
CA GLU A 23 8.87 -16.66 -0.85
C GLU A 23 9.07 -16.31 0.64
N ASN A 24 10.26 -16.53 1.17
CA ASN A 24 10.63 -16.18 2.55
C ASN A 24 10.68 -14.67 2.80
N VAL A 25 10.85 -13.86 1.75
CA VAL A 25 10.86 -12.39 1.81
C VAL A 25 9.48 -11.84 1.44
N ARG A 26 8.81 -12.46 0.47
CA ARG A 26 7.50 -12.05 -0.02
C ARG A 26 6.39 -12.24 1.00
N LYS A 27 6.28 -13.42 1.63
CA LYS A 27 5.24 -13.72 2.64
C LYS A 27 5.18 -12.71 3.79
N PRO A 28 6.29 -12.43 4.52
CA PRO A 28 6.23 -11.48 5.62
C PRO A 28 5.93 -10.04 5.15
N ALA A 29 6.34 -9.68 3.93
CA ALA A 29 6.03 -8.38 3.35
C ALA A 29 4.54 -8.23 3.02
N GLU A 30 3.93 -9.26 2.43
CA GLU A 30 2.49 -9.29 2.15
C GLU A 30 1.65 -9.26 3.45
N GLU A 31 2.07 -10.00 4.48
CA GLU A 31 1.41 -9.97 5.80
C GLU A 31 1.52 -8.60 6.47
N ALA A 32 2.70 -7.97 6.42
CA ALA A 32 2.88 -6.61 6.94
C ALA A 32 2.00 -5.60 6.19
N LEU A 33 1.88 -5.72 4.86
CA LEU A 33 1.00 -4.87 4.05
C LEU A 33 -0.48 -5.09 4.41
N ALA A 34 -0.92 -6.33 4.63
CA ALA A 34 -2.29 -6.63 5.04
C ALA A 34 -2.62 -6.03 6.42
N GLN A 35 -1.66 -6.06 7.36
CA GLN A 35 -1.82 -5.39 8.66
C GLN A 35 -1.89 -3.87 8.52
N CYS A 36 -1.10 -3.29 7.61
CA CYS A 36 -1.11 -1.86 7.32
C CYS A 36 -2.40 -1.41 6.62
N GLU A 37 -3.01 -2.25 5.77
CA GLU A 37 -4.26 -1.96 5.05
C GLU A 37 -5.41 -1.56 5.99
N SER A 38 -5.45 -2.16 7.18
CA SER A 38 -6.48 -1.88 8.20
C SER A 38 -6.27 -0.56 8.95
N ARG A 39 -5.12 0.10 8.78
CA ARG A 39 -4.73 1.29 9.57
C ARG A 39 -5.11 2.60 8.85
N PRO A 40 -5.62 3.60 9.57
CA PRO A 40 -5.86 4.92 9.00
C PRO A 40 -4.52 5.55 8.56
N GLY A 41 -4.49 6.20 7.40
CA GLY A 41 -3.27 6.80 6.81
C GLY A 41 -2.59 5.94 5.74
N PHE A 42 -2.94 4.65 5.62
CA PHE A 42 -2.36 3.75 4.61
C PHE A 42 -2.58 4.25 3.18
N CYS A 43 -3.81 4.64 2.83
CA CYS A 43 -4.13 5.15 1.49
C CYS A 43 -3.36 6.43 1.13
N SER A 44 -3.12 7.31 2.11
CA SER A 44 -2.32 8.52 1.90
C SER A 44 -0.86 8.18 1.62
N CYS A 45 -0.29 7.24 2.37
CA CYS A 45 1.07 6.75 2.15
C CYS A 45 1.23 6.12 0.74
N LEU A 46 0.25 5.33 0.30
CA LEU A 46 0.26 4.75 -1.05
C LEU A 46 0.19 5.84 -2.12
N MET A 47 -0.61 6.87 -1.92
CA MET A 47 -0.76 7.98 -2.88
C MET A 47 0.54 8.77 -3.03
N GLU A 48 1.27 8.98 -1.93
CA GLU A 48 2.59 9.60 -1.97
C GLU A 48 3.61 8.75 -2.73
N ILE A 49 3.64 7.43 -2.50
CA ILE A 49 4.52 6.50 -3.23
C ILE A 49 4.20 6.50 -4.73
N ILE A 50 2.92 6.52 -5.10
CA ILE A 50 2.47 6.57 -6.51
C ILE A 50 2.88 7.90 -7.16
N GLY A 51 2.78 9.01 -6.43
CA GLY A 51 3.07 10.37 -6.91
C GLY A 51 4.56 10.75 -6.88
N ALA A 52 5.39 10.00 -6.17
CA ALA A 52 6.79 10.34 -5.97
C ALA A 52 7.61 10.20 -7.27
N LYS A 53 8.00 11.34 -7.84
CA LYS A 53 8.72 11.44 -9.13
C LYS A 53 10.06 10.70 -9.13
N HIS A 54 10.72 10.58 -7.98
CA HIS A 54 11.98 9.85 -7.85
C HIS A 54 11.85 8.33 -8.05
N LEU A 55 10.62 7.79 -7.97
CA LEU A 55 10.30 6.37 -8.16
C LEU A 55 9.85 6.07 -9.59
N ALA A 56 10.05 7.00 -10.53
CA ALA A 56 9.62 6.86 -11.92
C ALA A 56 10.20 5.59 -12.60
N ASN A 57 11.41 5.17 -12.22
CA ASN A 57 12.03 3.96 -12.76
C ASN A 57 11.53 2.65 -12.11
N GLN A 58 10.72 2.74 -11.05
CA GLN A 58 10.17 1.58 -10.33
C GLN A 58 8.67 1.45 -10.61
N VAL A 59 8.38 1.20 -11.88
CA VAL A 59 7.01 1.08 -12.38
C VAL A 59 6.26 -0.03 -11.64
N ASP A 60 6.92 -1.16 -11.35
CA ASP A 60 6.30 -2.30 -10.67
C ASP A 60 5.85 -1.95 -9.26
N VAL A 61 6.68 -1.22 -8.49
CA VAL A 61 6.33 -0.78 -7.13
C VAL A 61 5.15 0.19 -7.15
N ARG A 62 5.11 1.12 -8.13
CA ARG A 62 4.00 2.07 -8.28
C ARG A 62 2.71 1.38 -8.70
N LEU A 63 2.79 0.39 -9.60
CA LEU A 63 1.65 -0.44 -9.99
C LEU A 63 1.12 -1.20 -8.77
N MET A 64 2.01 -1.79 -7.98
CA MET A 64 1.62 -2.54 -6.79
C MET A 64 0.97 -1.64 -5.74
N ALA A 65 1.55 -0.47 -5.47
CA ALA A 65 0.93 0.55 -4.62
C ALA A 65 -0.48 0.94 -5.11
N SER A 66 -0.65 1.09 -6.43
CA SER A 66 -1.96 1.43 -7.04
C SER A 66 -2.98 0.30 -6.88
N LEU A 67 -2.56 -0.96 -6.97
CA LEU A 67 -3.42 -2.12 -6.73
C LEU A 67 -3.88 -2.17 -5.26
N TYR A 68 -2.97 -1.99 -4.31
CA TYR A 68 -3.32 -1.92 -2.89
C TYR A 68 -4.25 -0.74 -2.59
N PHE A 69 -4.02 0.42 -3.23
CA PHE A 69 -4.86 1.59 -3.07
C PHE A 69 -6.29 1.33 -3.57
N LYS A 70 -6.43 0.78 -4.79
CA LYS A 70 -7.72 0.36 -5.35
C LYS A 70 -8.43 -0.63 -4.43
N ASN A 71 -7.72 -1.63 -3.94
CA ASN A 71 -8.29 -2.66 -3.07
C ASN A 71 -8.75 -2.08 -1.73
N SER A 72 -7.95 -1.19 -1.14
CA SER A 72 -8.27 -0.50 0.11
C SER A 72 -9.53 0.36 -0.04
N ILE A 73 -9.66 1.09 -1.16
CA ILE A 73 -10.88 1.85 -1.47
C ILE A 73 -12.07 0.89 -1.61
N ASN A 74 -11.96 -0.16 -2.41
CA ASN A 74 -13.08 -1.08 -2.63
C ASN A 74 -13.58 -1.75 -1.33
N ARG A 75 -12.66 -2.03 -0.39
CA ARG A 75 -12.97 -2.69 0.88
C ARG A 75 -13.44 -1.74 1.98
N TYR A 76 -12.78 -0.61 2.15
CA TYR A 76 -12.94 0.25 3.34
C TYR A 76 -13.55 1.61 3.02
N TRP A 77 -13.62 2.02 1.75
CA TRP A 77 -14.32 3.24 1.39
C TRP A 77 -15.81 3.06 1.65
N ARG A 78 -16.40 4.01 2.37
CA ARG A 78 -17.80 3.96 2.78
C ARG A 78 -18.67 3.63 1.57
N LYS A 79 -19.22 2.41 1.54
CA LYS A 79 -20.41 2.13 0.75
C LYS A 79 -21.49 2.98 1.37
N ARG A 80 -21.88 4.09 0.72
CA ARG A 80 -23.16 4.70 1.02
C ARG A 80 -24.17 3.56 0.93
N ARG A 81 -24.77 3.20 2.07
CA ARG A 81 -26.10 2.61 2.03
C ARG A 81 -26.93 3.68 1.36
N ASP A 82 -27.29 3.49 0.10
CA ASP A 82 -28.53 4.08 -0.37
C ASP A 82 -29.61 3.47 0.51
N SER A 83 -29.92 4.21 1.57
CA SER A 83 -31.11 4.02 2.38
C SER A 83 -32.26 4.52 1.52
N SER A 84 -32.92 3.64 0.79
CA SER A 84 -34.30 3.79 0.30
C SER A 84 -34.86 2.42 -0.04
#